data_AF-A0A4Y3VVX4-F1
#
_entry.id   AF-A0A4Y3VVX4-F1
#
_cell.length_a   1.000
_cell.length_b   1.000
_cell.length_c   1.000
_cell.angle_alpha   90.00
_cell.angle_beta   90.00
_cell.angle_gamma   90.00
#
_symmetry.space_group_name_H-M   'P 1'
#
loop_
_entity.id
_entity.type
_entity.pdbx_description
1 polymer ?
#
loop_
_entity_poly.entity_id
_entity_poly.type
_entity_poly.pdbx_seq_one_letter_code
_entity_poly.pdbx_strand_id
1 'polypeptide(L)'
;MDIKRLEELQAADERSLRFTPLGLGQMQPEDAADFQQRVIAGLRLADDVAETTRHKFEQLRAAHSHGVLCYELFTLVADVARLTLEQALRDRFVAHHGQVVEVRDRRKHEHQITMTSYSDFFEQYKKVRGAEIRMGASRVWEPFNAMLDGLLTWARREGMLRGQRNRSLEPVLRRLRNMVAHGTYHLTSPVEAARELSDLAEIINHLWGYATPEGRLYPAPLSRSIIAIGWSDNGEYTTAGYASQLAQEDELGRFTYVLVRAVFCPGGVTDPNLMEFDARSASTVFPAQYLWGPGPRAEAIAWLDDHQPEPDLCDYLDQVVLVRVNDGHVYLPMYPGVAAGLPRAEQDGTWYALRVDRGLDGLAHVRAIADASTRCRVAASRA
;
A
#
# COMPACT_ATOMS: atom_id res chain seq x y z
N MET A 1 -44.02 -2.79 15.15
CA MET A 1 -42.90 -3.69 14.83
C MET A 1 -43.49 -5.08 14.89
N ASP A 2 -43.64 -5.74 13.74
CA ASP A 2 -44.23 -7.06 13.68
C ASP A 2 -43.18 -8.10 14.08
N ILE A 3 -43.55 -9.01 14.97
CA ILE A 3 -42.65 -10.05 15.47
C ILE A 3 -42.53 -11.11 14.38
N LYS A 4 -41.32 -11.25 13.82
CA LYS A 4 -41.00 -12.28 12.83
C LYS A 4 -40.87 -13.65 13.47
N ARG A 5 -41.24 -14.70 12.73
CA ARG A 5 -40.99 -16.10 13.10
C ARG A 5 -39.53 -16.47 12.82
N LEU A 6 -39.05 -17.56 13.42
CA LEU A 6 -37.67 -18.01 13.22
C LEU A 6 -37.40 -18.36 11.76
N GLU A 7 -38.35 -18.99 11.07
CA GLU A 7 -38.20 -19.33 9.65
C GLU A 7 -38.02 -18.09 8.78
N GLU A 8 -38.71 -16.98 9.10
CA GLU A 8 -38.57 -15.71 8.39
C GLU A 8 -37.23 -15.02 8.66
N LEU A 9 -36.61 -15.28 9.82
CA LEU A 9 -35.27 -14.78 10.15
C LEU A 9 -34.15 -15.60 9.51
N GLN A 10 -34.43 -16.85 9.13
CA GLN A 10 -33.50 -17.75 8.45
C GLN A 10 -33.60 -17.70 6.93
N ALA A 11 -34.64 -17.06 6.39
CA ALA A 11 -34.78 -16.84 4.96
C ALA A 11 -33.69 -15.87 4.46
N ALA A 12 -33.07 -16.19 3.32
CA ALA A 12 -32.11 -15.30 2.71
C ALA A 12 -32.76 -14.01 2.22
N ASP A 13 -32.06 -12.89 2.37
CA ASP A 13 -32.45 -11.61 1.82
C ASP A 13 -32.22 -11.62 0.31
N GLU A 14 -33.28 -11.41 -0.48
CA GLU A 14 -33.23 -11.46 -1.95
C GLU A 14 -32.16 -10.53 -2.56
N ARG A 15 -31.85 -9.40 -1.91
CA ARG A 15 -30.83 -8.45 -2.38
C ARG A 15 -29.43 -9.05 -2.31
N SER A 16 -29.17 -9.88 -1.30
CA SER A 16 -27.86 -10.52 -1.10
C SER A 16 -27.57 -11.57 -2.17
N LEU A 17 -28.61 -12.21 -2.72
CA LEU A 17 -28.50 -13.27 -3.72
C LEU A 17 -28.06 -12.77 -5.10
N ARG A 18 -28.03 -11.44 -5.31
CA ARG A 18 -27.71 -10.85 -6.60
C ARG A 18 -26.22 -10.78 -6.92
N PHE A 19 -25.35 -11.08 -5.96
CA PHE A 19 -23.91 -10.88 -6.07
C PHE A 19 -23.20 -12.22 -6.28
N THR A 20 -22.69 -12.43 -7.50
CA THR A 20 -22.00 -13.65 -7.93
C THR A 20 -20.50 -13.42 -8.15
N PRO A 21 -19.69 -14.48 -8.28
CA PRO A 21 -18.27 -14.34 -8.66
C PRO A 21 -18.03 -13.63 -9.99
N LEU A 22 -19.03 -13.60 -10.89
CA LEU A 22 -18.96 -12.97 -12.21
C LEU A 22 -19.63 -11.59 -12.26
N GLY A 23 -20.02 -11.03 -11.11
CA GLY A 23 -20.76 -9.78 -11.02
C GLY A 23 -22.23 -9.98 -10.66
N LEU A 24 -23.13 -9.19 -11.24
CA LEU A 24 -24.56 -9.27 -10.91
C LEU A 24 -25.23 -10.48 -11.58
N GLY A 25 -25.98 -11.24 -10.80
CA GLY A 25 -26.69 -12.45 -11.23
C GLY A 25 -27.72 -12.85 -10.20
N GLN A 26 -28.04 -14.13 -10.10
CA GLN A 26 -28.91 -14.67 -9.04
C GLN A 26 -28.31 -16.00 -8.57
N MET A 27 -28.04 -16.10 -7.28
CA MET A 27 -27.54 -17.31 -6.63
C MET A 27 -28.65 -18.01 -5.84
N GLN A 28 -28.49 -19.31 -5.61
CA GLN A 28 -29.23 -19.99 -4.57
C GLN A 28 -28.73 -19.51 -3.19
N PRO A 29 -29.59 -19.48 -2.16
CA PRO A 29 -29.21 -19.06 -0.81
C PRO A 29 -27.96 -19.72 -0.25
N GLU A 30 -27.81 -21.03 -0.45
CA GLU A 30 -26.70 -21.83 0.04
C GLU A 30 -25.39 -21.47 -0.67
N ASP A 31 -25.44 -21.30 -1.99
CA ASP A 31 -24.29 -20.88 -2.79
C ASP A 31 -23.88 -19.44 -2.43
N ALA A 32 -24.84 -18.56 -2.17
CA ALA A 32 -24.56 -17.19 -1.73
C ALA A 32 -23.88 -17.18 -0.36
N ALA A 33 -24.35 -18.00 0.59
CA ALA A 33 -23.73 -18.14 1.90
C ALA A 33 -22.31 -18.71 1.83
N ASP A 34 -22.07 -19.75 1.02
CA ASP A 34 -20.74 -20.31 0.80
C ASP A 34 -19.81 -19.29 0.14
N PHE A 35 -20.28 -18.60 -0.91
CA PHE A 35 -19.51 -17.59 -1.61
C PHE A 35 -19.08 -16.43 -0.69
N GLN A 36 -20.02 -15.83 0.06
CA GLN A 36 -19.70 -14.71 0.95
C GLN A 36 -18.73 -15.12 2.08
N GLN A 37 -18.80 -16.36 2.57
CA GLN A 37 -17.84 -16.89 3.54
C GLN A 37 -16.44 -17.09 2.92
N ARG A 38 -16.36 -17.66 1.72
CA ARG A 38 -15.08 -17.87 1.02
C ARG A 38 -14.36 -16.57 0.74
N VAL A 39 -15.09 -15.52 0.34
CA VAL A 39 -14.54 -14.18 0.07
C VAL A 39 -13.77 -13.63 1.27
N ILE A 40 -14.20 -13.91 2.50
CA ILE A 40 -13.57 -13.41 3.73
C ILE A 40 -12.78 -14.47 4.50
N ALA A 41 -12.70 -15.72 4.01
CA ALA A 41 -12.08 -16.83 4.73
C ALA A 41 -10.57 -16.63 4.92
N GLY A 42 -9.92 -16.01 3.93
CA GLY A 42 -8.49 -15.70 3.94
C GLY A 42 -8.11 -14.49 4.80
N LEU A 43 -9.09 -13.67 5.19
CA LEU A 43 -8.83 -12.47 6.00
C LEU A 43 -8.53 -12.86 7.45
N ARG A 44 -7.25 -12.92 7.80
CA ARG A 44 -6.77 -13.35 9.12
C ARG A 44 -5.88 -12.28 9.74
N LEU A 45 -6.01 -12.10 11.05
CA LEU A 45 -5.12 -11.25 11.82
C LEU A 45 -3.97 -12.06 12.42
N ALA A 46 -2.76 -11.50 12.41
CA ALA A 46 -1.58 -12.08 13.05
C ALA A 46 -1.84 -12.37 14.53
N ASP A 47 -1.21 -13.41 15.10
CA ASP A 47 -1.54 -13.96 16.43
C ASP A 47 -1.24 -13.01 17.60
N ASP A 48 -0.35 -12.04 17.42
CA ASP A 48 0.05 -11.05 18.42
C ASP A 48 -0.77 -9.75 18.36
N VAL A 49 -1.75 -9.65 17.45
CA VAL A 49 -2.74 -8.56 17.46
C VAL A 49 -3.53 -8.58 18.77
N ALA A 50 -3.70 -7.40 19.36
CA ALA A 50 -4.40 -7.24 20.63
C ALA A 50 -5.80 -7.88 20.62
N GLU A 51 -6.14 -8.58 21.70
CA GLU A 51 -7.36 -9.39 21.78
C GLU A 51 -8.64 -8.59 21.59
N THR A 52 -8.67 -7.34 22.06
CA THR A 52 -9.76 -6.38 21.85
C THR A 52 -10.01 -6.10 20.36
N THR A 53 -8.95 -5.86 19.60
CA THR A 53 -9.03 -5.66 18.15
C THR A 53 -9.38 -6.96 17.43
N ARG A 54 -8.79 -8.09 17.82
CA ARG A 54 -9.09 -9.42 17.24
C ARG A 54 -10.56 -9.78 17.40
N HIS A 55 -11.08 -9.70 18.61
CA HIS A 55 -12.47 -10.03 18.89
C HIS A 55 -13.43 -9.16 18.07
N LYS A 56 -13.14 -7.86 17.94
CA LYS A 56 -13.95 -6.95 17.14
C LYS A 56 -13.92 -7.33 15.66
N PHE A 57 -12.76 -7.69 15.13
CA PHE A 57 -12.61 -8.11 13.74
C PHE A 57 -13.36 -9.43 13.44
N GLU A 58 -13.26 -10.44 14.32
CA GLU A 58 -13.99 -11.70 14.15
C GLU A 58 -15.51 -11.51 14.26
N GLN A 59 -15.99 -10.59 15.11
CA GLN A 59 -17.41 -10.20 15.11
C GLN A 59 -17.85 -9.64 13.75
N LEU A 60 -17.01 -8.85 13.08
CA LEU A 60 -17.34 -8.31 11.76
C LEU A 60 -17.35 -9.40 10.67
N ARG A 61 -16.43 -10.36 10.72
CA ARG A 61 -16.43 -11.51 9.81
C ARG A 61 -17.68 -12.37 9.97
N ALA A 62 -18.08 -12.62 11.21
CA ALA A 62 -19.33 -13.33 11.51
C ALA A 62 -20.55 -12.54 10.99
N ALA A 63 -20.63 -11.23 11.27
CA ALA A 63 -21.71 -10.38 10.81
C ALA A 63 -21.80 -10.30 9.27
N HIS A 64 -20.66 -10.25 8.57
CA HIS A 64 -20.60 -10.29 7.11
C HIS A 64 -21.20 -11.59 6.57
N SER A 65 -20.82 -12.73 7.16
CA SER A 65 -21.35 -14.03 6.77
C SER A 65 -22.87 -14.10 6.96
N HIS A 66 -23.41 -13.46 8.01
CA HIS A 66 -24.85 -13.37 8.26
C HIS A 66 -25.56 -12.33 7.38
N GLY A 67 -24.84 -11.51 6.62
CA GLY A 67 -25.42 -10.52 5.71
C GLY A 67 -26.29 -11.12 4.61
N VAL A 68 -26.11 -12.41 4.30
CA VAL A 68 -27.00 -13.16 3.39
C VAL A 68 -28.42 -13.26 3.92
N LEU A 69 -28.62 -13.25 5.24
CA LEU A 69 -29.94 -13.29 5.89
C LEU A 69 -30.50 -11.88 6.16
N CYS A 70 -29.63 -10.87 6.23
CA CYS A 70 -30.00 -9.48 6.53
C CYS A 70 -29.02 -8.55 5.82
N TYR A 71 -29.43 -8.02 4.67
CA TYR A 71 -28.54 -7.25 3.79
C TYR A 71 -27.91 -6.03 4.48
N GLU A 72 -28.64 -5.38 5.39
CA GLU A 72 -28.17 -4.23 6.17
C GLU A 72 -26.90 -4.53 6.98
N LEU A 73 -26.63 -5.80 7.30
CA LEU A 73 -25.39 -6.18 7.99
C LEU A 73 -24.15 -5.89 7.15
N PHE A 74 -24.21 -5.91 5.82
CA PHE A 74 -23.05 -5.52 4.99
C PHE A 74 -22.69 -4.06 5.18
N THR A 75 -23.69 -3.18 5.23
CA THR A 75 -23.50 -1.76 5.55
C THR A 75 -22.94 -1.58 6.96
N LEU A 76 -23.50 -2.28 7.94
CA LEU A 76 -23.03 -2.21 9.33
C LEU A 76 -21.58 -2.71 9.45
N VAL A 77 -21.21 -3.76 8.73
CA VAL A 77 -19.84 -4.28 8.68
C VAL A 77 -18.88 -3.23 8.12
N ALA A 78 -19.20 -2.63 6.98
CA ALA A 78 -18.36 -1.60 6.36
C ALA A 78 -18.18 -0.38 7.29
N ASP A 79 -19.26 0.06 7.93
CA ASP A 79 -19.23 1.22 8.82
C ASP A 79 -18.46 0.93 10.12
N VAL A 80 -18.69 -0.23 10.74
CA VAL A 80 -18.00 -0.61 11.98
C VAL A 80 -16.54 -0.99 11.71
N ALA A 81 -16.18 -1.46 10.51
CA ALA A 81 -14.79 -1.68 10.12
C ALA A 81 -13.97 -0.37 10.22
N ARG A 82 -14.54 0.75 9.76
CA ARG A 82 -13.91 2.08 9.84
C ARG A 82 -13.72 2.56 11.27
N LEU A 83 -14.63 2.21 12.18
CA LEU A 83 -14.47 2.48 13.62
C LEU A 83 -13.43 1.56 14.26
N THR A 84 -13.36 0.31 13.82
CA THR A 84 -12.42 -0.71 14.32
C THR A 84 -10.98 -0.35 13.98
N LEU A 85 -10.72 0.32 12.85
CA LEU A 85 -9.41 0.89 12.54
C LEU A 85 -8.87 1.79 13.65
N GLU A 86 -9.72 2.68 14.18
CA GLU A 86 -9.31 3.57 15.26
C GLU A 86 -9.00 2.80 16.55
N GLN A 87 -9.79 1.76 16.87
CA GLN A 87 -9.50 0.87 17.99
C GLN A 87 -8.14 0.17 17.82
N ALA A 88 -7.85 -0.36 16.64
CA ALA A 88 -6.58 -1.01 16.35
C ALA A 88 -5.39 -0.08 16.54
N LEU A 89 -5.50 1.16 16.08
CA LEU A 89 -4.47 2.19 16.30
C LEU A 89 -4.27 2.53 17.78
N ARG A 90 -5.36 2.58 18.56
CA ARG A 90 -5.30 2.81 20.01
C ARG A 90 -4.62 1.66 20.75
N ASP A 91 -4.99 0.43 20.42
CA ASP A 91 -4.37 -0.78 20.99
C ASP A 91 -2.87 -0.82 20.64
N ARG A 92 -2.53 -0.50 19.38
CA ARG A 92 -1.14 -0.42 18.95
C ARG A 92 -0.36 0.69 19.64
N PHE A 93 -0.98 1.85 19.87
CA PHE A 93 -0.39 2.96 20.59
C PHE A 93 0.00 2.59 22.02
N VAL A 94 -0.91 1.94 22.76
CA VAL A 94 -0.63 1.45 24.11
C VAL A 94 0.49 0.41 24.09
N ALA A 95 0.44 -0.55 23.17
CA ALA A 95 1.48 -1.57 23.05
C ALA A 95 2.87 -0.99 22.74
N HIS A 96 2.94 0.06 21.93
CA HIS A 96 4.20 0.70 21.54
C HIS A 96 4.84 1.52 22.67
N HIS A 97 4.07 2.33 23.39
CA HIS A 97 4.61 3.17 24.47
C HIS A 97 4.66 2.45 25.82
N GLY A 98 4.03 1.30 25.94
CA GLY A 98 3.92 0.58 27.21
C GLY A 98 3.00 1.33 28.18
N GLN A 99 3.54 1.71 29.34
CA GLN A 99 2.75 2.29 30.43
C GLN A 99 2.86 3.81 30.56
N VAL A 100 3.83 4.47 29.92
CA VAL A 100 4.08 5.91 30.11
C VAL A 100 4.27 6.60 28.77
N VAL A 101 3.55 7.70 28.56
CA VAL A 101 3.74 8.59 27.42
C VAL A 101 4.14 9.98 27.90
N GLU A 102 5.21 10.50 27.30
CA GLU A 102 5.66 11.87 27.48
C GLU A 102 4.83 12.81 26.59
N VAL A 103 4.25 13.84 27.20
CA VAL A 103 3.41 14.83 26.53
C VAL A 103 3.93 16.22 26.87
N ARG A 104 4.06 17.10 25.88
CA ARG A 104 4.47 18.48 26.08
C ARG A 104 3.29 19.42 25.84
N ASP A 105 3.03 20.31 26.79
CA ASP A 105 1.95 21.29 26.65
C ASP A 105 2.37 22.50 25.78
N ARG A 106 1.41 23.38 25.48
CA ARG A 106 1.66 24.61 24.71
C ARG A 106 2.69 25.55 25.38
N ARG A 107 2.86 25.48 26.70
CA ARG A 107 3.86 26.26 27.47
C ARG A 107 5.23 25.57 27.50
N LYS A 108 5.38 24.45 26.79
CA LYS A 108 6.60 23.64 26.70
C LYS A 108 6.97 22.94 28.01
N HIS A 109 6.01 22.75 28.92
CA HIS A 109 6.20 21.86 30.06
C HIS A 109 5.94 20.41 29.64
N GLU A 110 6.82 19.52 30.09
CA GLU A 110 6.71 18.09 29.86
C GLU A 110 5.92 17.44 31.01
N HIS A 111 5.00 16.56 30.64
CA HIS A 111 4.11 15.80 31.50
C HIS A 111 4.30 14.32 31.20
N GLN A 112 4.30 13.48 32.21
CA GLN A 112 4.26 12.03 32.03
C GLN A 112 2.86 11.53 32.33
N ILE A 113 2.23 10.90 31.33
CA ILE A 113 0.91 10.28 31.46
C ILE A 113 1.13 8.78 31.63
N THR A 114 0.79 8.27 32.80
CA THR A 114 0.76 6.81 33.04
C THR A 114 -0.58 6.25 32.56
N MET A 115 -0.56 5.13 31.84
CA MET A 115 -1.75 4.51 31.28
C MET A 115 -1.74 2.98 31.43
N THR A 116 -2.94 2.44 31.64
CA THR A 116 -3.24 1.01 31.52
C THR A 116 -4.05 0.70 30.27
N SER A 117 -4.75 1.70 29.74
CA SER A 117 -5.52 1.65 28.49
C SER A 117 -5.44 2.98 27.76
N TYR A 118 -5.82 2.99 26.48
CA TYR A 118 -5.89 4.23 25.70
C TYR A 118 -6.93 5.20 26.28
N SER A 119 -8.02 4.69 26.85
CA SER A 119 -9.04 5.52 27.49
C SER A 119 -8.47 6.29 28.69
N ASP A 120 -7.64 5.64 29.51
CA ASP A 120 -6.98 6.28 30.66
C ASP A 120 -6.01 7.36 30.21
N PHE A 121 -5.26 7.08 29.14
CA PHE A 121 -4.40 8.07 28.49
C PHE A 121 -5.22 9.25 27.98
N PHE A 122 -6.31 9.00 27.25
CA PHE A 122 -7.12 10.05 26.62
C PHE A 122 -7.76 10.99 27.65
N GLU A 123 -8.28 10.46 28.76
CA GLU A 123 -8.87 11.28 29.83
C GLU A 123 -7.84 12.18 30.53
N GLN A 124 -6.60 11.72 30.69
CA GLN A 124 -5.50 12.54 31.20
C GLN A 124 -5.01 13.53 30.13
N TYR A 125 -4.89 13.09 28.89
CA TYR A 125 -4.45 13.88 27.75
C TYR A 125 -5.32 15.11 27.52
N LYS A 126 -6.65 14.99 27.65
CA LYS A 126 -7.60 16.11 27.53
C LYS A 126 -7.30 17.28 28.46
N LYS A 127 -6.62 17.03 29.59
CA LYS A 127 -6.25 18.07 30.56
C LYS A 127 -5.04 18.88 30.10
N VAL A 128 -4.25 18.36 29.15
CA VAL A 128 -3.05 18.98 28.60
C VAL A 128 -3.42 19.76 27.32
N ARG A 129 -3.37 21.10 27.39
CA ARG A 129 -3.76 21.95 26.25
C ARG A 129 -2.64 22.11 25.22
N GLY A 130 -2.99 21.93 23.94
CA GLY A 130 -2.06 22.10 22.82
C GLY A 130 -0.91 21.08 22.88
N ALA A 131 -1.25 19.85 23.19
CA ALA A 131 -0.30 18.81 23.51
C ALA A 131 0.45 18.28 22.26
N GLU A 132 1.73 18.03 22.47
CA GLU A 132 2.65 17.40 21.54
C GLU A 132 3.15 16.09 22.15
N ILE A 133 3.47 15.09 21.32
CA ILE A 133 4.16 13.86 21.76
C ILE A 133 5.45 13.68 20.95
N ARG A 134 6.39 12.91 21.47
CA ARG A 134 7.60 12.54 20.71
C ARG A 134 7.25 11.48 19.68
N MET A 135 7.55 11.75 18.41
CA MET A 135 7.27 10.84 17.29
C MET A 135 8.51 10.58 16.42
N GLY A 136 8.56 9.38 15.85
CA GLY A 136 9.52 8.96 14.84
C GLY A 136 10.95 8.77 15.33
N ALA A 137 11.84 8.39 14.42
CA ALA A 137 13.22 8.00 14.74
C ALA A 137 14.02 9.11 15.45
N SER A 138 13.74 10.38 15.15
CA SER A 138 14.39 11.54 15.78
C SER A 138 13.70 11.99 17.08
N ARG A 139 12.59 11.35 17.48
CA ARG A 139 11.81 11.65 18.71
C ARG A 139 11.47 13.13 18.84
N VAL A 140 11.09 13.76 17.73
CA VAL A 140 10.74 15.18 17.69
C VAL A 140 9.34 15.36 18.27
N TRP A 141 9.16 16.45 19.01
CA TRP A 141 7.86 16.86 19.52
C TRP A 141 6.95 17.32 18.38
N GLU A 142 5.88 16.57 18.12
CA GLU A 142 4.90 16.88 17.09
C GLU A 142 3.49 17.03 17.70
N PRO A 143 2.65 17.93 17.14
CA PRO A 143 1.27 18.08 17.56
C PRO A 143 0.52 16.75 17.49
N PHE A 144 -0.27 16.49 18.53
CA PHE A 144 -1.08 15.29 18.61
C PHE A 144 -2.50 15.70 19.02
N ASN A 145 -3.52 15.00 18.53
CA ASN A 145 -4.91 15.27 18.92
C ASN A 145 -5.56 14.08 19.64
N ALA A 146 -4.83 12.98 19.82
CA ALA A 146 -5.32 11.73 20.41
C ALA A 146 -6.60 11.16 19.75
N MET A 147 -6.89 11.58 18.51
CA MET A 147 -7.96 11.07 17.66
C MET A 147 -7.36 10.34 16.46
N LEU A 148 -8.21 9.72 15.62
CA LEU A 148 -7.81 8.97 14.42
C LEU A 148 -6.72 9.66 13.59
N ASP A 149 -6.84 10.97 13.35
CA ASP A 149 -5.87 11.74 12.56
C ASP A 149 -4.48 11.83 13.22
N GLY A 150 -4.43 12.10 14.53
CA GLY A 150 -3.19 12.09 15.29
C GLY A 150 -2.59 10.69 15.39
N LEU A 151 -3.43 9.66 15.53
CA LEU A 151 -3.01 8.26 15.57
C LEU A 151 -2.42 7.78 14.24
N LEU A 152 -3.05 8.10 13.11
CA LEU A 152 -2.51 7.80 11.77
C LEU A 152 -1.18 8.53 11.54
N THR A 153 -1.11 9.80 11.91
CA THR A 153 0.12 10.60 11.83
C THR A 153 1.23 9.97 12.66
N TRP A 154 0.93 9.61 13.91
CA TRP A 154 1.86 8.93 14.81
C TRP A 154 2.34 7.59 14.22
N ALA A 155 1.42 6.71 13.81
CA ALA A 155 1.79 5.39 13.28
C ALA A 155 2.67 5.50 12.03
N ARG A 156 2.42 6.48 11.16
CA ARG A 156 3.27 6.76 10.00
C ARG A 156 4.64 7.31 10.39
N ARG A 157 4.71 8.20 11.39
CA ARG A 157 5.99 8.73 11.90
C ARG A 157 6.85 7.66 12.54
N GLU A 158 6.23 6.71 13.25
CA GLU A 158 6.90 5.53 13.81
C GLU A 158 7.24 4.46 12.76
N GLY A 159 6.93 4.69 11.47
CA GLY A 159 7.25 3.75 10.38
C GLY A 159 6.34 2.53 10.31
N MET A 160 5.21 2.52 11.02
CA MET A 160 4.23 1.42 11.01
C MET A 160 3.26 1.47 9.83
N LEU A 161 3.19 2.61 9.14
CA LEU A 161 2.38 2.79 7.93
C LEU A 161 3.27 3.29 6.79
N ARG A 162 3.46 2.44 5.78
CA ARG A 162 4.27 2.75 4.58
C ARG A 162 3.43 3.08 3.36
N GLY A 163 4.10 3.55 2.32
CA GLY A 163 3.54 3.84 1.00
C GLY A 163 2.94 5.23 0.87
N GLN A 164 3.24 5.90 -0.23
CA GLN A 164 2.75 7.25 -0.55
C GLN A 164 1.34 7.27 -1.11
N ARG A 165 0.94 6.25 -1.85
CA ARG A 165 -0.44 6.11 -2.34
C ARG A 165 -1.40 5.89 -1.18
N ASN A 166 -1.01 5.07 -0.20
CA ASN A 166 -1.78 4.85 1.02
C ASN A 166 -1.93 6.14 1.84
N ARG A 167 -0.90 6.98 1.88
CA ARG A 167 -0.94 8.29 2.55
C ARG A 167 -2.06 9.17 2.01
N SER A 168 -2.37 9.08 0.72
CA SER A 168 -3.49 9.82 0.11
C SER A 168 -4.87 9.31 0.55
N LEU A 169 -4.96 8.07 1.04
CA LEU A 169 -6.19 7.45 1.54
C LEU A 169 -6.48 7.85 2.99
N GLU A 170 -5.49 8.20 3.80
CA GLU A 170 -5.70 8.53 5.22
C GLU A 170 -6.73 9.67 5.44
N PRO A 171 -6.70 10.79 4.69
CA PRO A 171 -7.75 11.81 4.79
C PRO A 171 -9.13 11.30 4.37
N VAL A 172 -9.19 10.32 3.45
CA VAL A 172 -10.44 9.67 3.02
C VAL A 172 -10.98 8.78 4.13
N LEU A 173 -10.15 7.91 4.72
CA LEU A 173 -10.52 7.06 5.85
C LEU A 173 -11.06 7.90 7.01
N ARG A 174 -10.42 9.03 7.31
CA ARG A 174 -10.90 10.00 8.31
C ARG A 174 -12.27 10.57 7.96
N ARG A 175 -12.48 11.01 6.71
CA ARG A 175 -13.76 11.56 6.25
C ARG A 175 -14.86 10.50 6.32
N LEU A 176 -14.59 9.30 5.87
CA LEU A 176 -15.54 8.18 5.90
C LEU A 176 -15.89 7.81 7.35
N ARG A 177 -14.91 7.70 8.25
CA ARG A 177 -15.16 7.46 9.68
C ARG A 177 -16.03 8.55 10.30
N ASN A 178 -15.78 9.83 9.97
CA ASN A 178 -16.60 10.94 10.46
C ASN A 178 -18.02 10.92 9.87
N MET A 179 -18.16 10.53 8.60
CA MET A 179 -19.49 10.32 8.01
C MET A 179 -20.25 9.22 8.72
N VAL A 180 -19.62 8.10 9.06
CA VAL A 180 -20.26 7.03 9.84
C VAL A 180 -20.68 7.53 11.23
N ALA A 181 -19.81 8.28 11.91
CA ALA A 181 -20.09 8.80 13.25
C ALA A 181 -21.24 9.83 13.29
N HIS A 182 -21.56 10.46 12.16
CA HIS A 182 -22.52 11.56 12.07
C HIS A 182 -23.56 11.38 10.94
N GLY A 183 -23.71 10.15 10.45
CA GLY A 183 -24.29 9.86 9.13
C GLY A 183 -25.80 9.74 9.09
N THR A 184 -26.32 9.88 7.87
CA THR A 184 -27.68 9.53 7.46
C THR A 184 -27.71 8.10 6.90
N TYR A 185 -28.90 7.52 6.76
CA TYR A 185 -29.09 6.18 6.20
C TYR A 185 -28.42 6.03 4.81
N HIS A 186 -27.69 4.92 4.62
CA HIS A 186 -27.11 4.51 3.34
C HIS A 186 -27.09 2.97 3.24
N LEU A 187 -26.80 2.44 2.05
CA LEU A 187 -26.61 1.01 1.82
C LEU A 187 -25.30 0.76 1.07
N THR A 188 -24.57 -0.26 1.51
CA THR A 188 -23.33 -0.74 0.89
C THR A 188 -23.54 -2.14 0.32
N SER A 189 -22.74 -2.53 -0.67
CA SER A 189 -22.79 -3.88 -1.26
C SER A 189 -21.96 -4.90 -0.46
N PRO A 190 -22.23 -6.22 -0.59
CA PRO A 190 -21.38 -7.26 0.00
C PRO A 190 -19.92 -7.16 -0.46
N VAL A 191 -19.71 -6.80 -1.73
CA VAL A 191 -18.37 -6.65 -2.33
C VAL A 191 -17.59 -5.51 -1.68
N GLU A 192 -18.25 -4.38 -1.43
CA GLU A 192 -17.63 -3.24 -0.74
C GLU A 192 -17.39 -3.56 0.74
N ALA A 193 -18.30 -4.24 1.42
CA ALA A 193 -18.12 -4.67 2.80
C ALA A 193 -16.93 -5.63 2.96
N ALA A 194 -16.80 -6.61 2.06
CA ALA A 194 -15.65 -7.51 2.00
C ALA A 194 -14.34 -6.75 1.72
N ARG A 195 -14.37 -5.76 0.82
CA ARG A 195 -13.19 -4.92 0.53
C ARG A 195 -12.77 -4.10 1.76
N GLU A 196 -13.72 -3.49 2.47
CA GLU A 196 -13.44 -2.74 3.71
C GLU A 196 -12.87 -3.66 4.80
N LEU A 197 -13.35 -4.91 4.90
CA LEU A 197 -12.76 -5.91 5.80
C LEU A 197 -11.34 -6.32 5.39
N SER A 198 -11.10 -6.48 4.09
CA SER A 198 -9.77 -6.79 3.57
C SER A 198 -8.78 -5.66 3.87
N ASP A 199 -9.16 -4.42 3.55
CA ASP A 199 -8.36 -3.23 3.83
C ASP A 199 -8.09 -3.09 5.34
N LEU A 200 -9.10 -3.34 6.19
CA LEU A 200 -8.94 -3.33 7.64
C LEU A 200 -7.95 -4.40 8.12
N ALA A 201 -8.06 -5.63 7.63
CA ALA A 201 -7.15 -6.72 7.99
C ALA A 201 -5.71 -6.39 7.60
N GLU A 202 -5.51 -5.87 6.39
CA GLU A 202 -4.21 -5.42 5.90
C GLU A 202 -3.61 -4.31 6.78
N ILE A 203 -4.39 -3.29 7.13
CA ILE A 203 -3.92 -2.20 7.99
C ILE A 203 -3.57 -2.72 9.38
N ILE A 204 -4.42 -3.55 9.99
CA ILE A 204 -4.17 -4.11 11.33
C ILE A 204 -2.89 -4.95 11.32
N ASN A 205 -2.76 -5.90 10.40
CA ASN A 205 -1.56 -6.74 10.32
C ASN A 205 -0.30 -5.88 10.12
N HIS A 206 -0.38 -4.87 9.27
CA HIS A 206 0.76 -4.00 9.01
C HIS A 206 1.16 -3.14 10.22
N LEU A 207 0.20 -2.67 11.01
CA LEU A 207 0.47 -1.97 12.28
C LEU A 207 1.30 -2.84 13.24
N TRP A 208 1.12 -4.16 13.20
CA TRP A 208 1.89 -5.15 13.98
C TRP A 208 3.15 -5.67 13.26
N GLY A 209 3.47 -5.17 12.06
CA GLY A 209 4.68 -5.51 11.32
C GLY A 209 4.55 -6.69 10.37
N TYR A 210 3.34 -7.21 10.15
CA TYR A 210 3.09 -8.29 9.21
C TYR A 210 2.67 -7.73 7.86
N ALA A 211 3.37 -8.12 6.80
CA ALA A 211 2.97 -7.78 5.44
C ALA A 211 1.91 -8.76 4.94
N THR A 212 0.98 -8.30 4.10
CA THR A 212 -0.10 -9.15 3.59
C THR A 212 0.25 -9.68 2.21
N PRO A 213 0.40 -11.01 2.02
CA PRO A 213 0.56 -11.58 0.68
C PRO A 213 -0.58 -11.13 -0.23
N GLU A 214 -0.24 -10.65 -1.43
CA GLU A 214 -1.22 -10.13 -2.40
C GLU A 214 -2.06 -8.94 -1.90
N GLY A 215 -1.67 -8.33 -0.77
CA GLY A 215 -2.36 -7.18 -0.20
C GLY A 215 -2.37 -5.97 -1.14
N ARG A 216 -3.47 -5.24 -1.15
CA ARG A 216 -3.63 -4.07 -2.01
C ARG A 216 -3.00 -2.81 -1.42
N LEU A 217 -3.11 -2.64 -0.11
CA LEU A 217 -2.63 -1.48 0.63
C LEU A 217 -1.20 -1.72 1.13
N TYR A 218 -0.97 -2.82 1.85
CA TYR A 218 0.34 -3.11 2.44
C TYR A 218 0.89 -4.49 1.99
N PRO A 219 1.13 -4.66 0.68
CA PRO A 219 1.58 -5.92 0.08
C PRO A 219 2.88 -6.44 0.67
N ALA A 220 2.98 -7.76 0.83
CA ALA A 220 4.25 -8.42 1.08
C ALA A 220 5.29 -8.09 -0.02
N PRO A 221 6.59 -8.10 0.32
CA PRO A 221 7.65 -8.03 -0.69
C PRO A 221 7.40 -9.03 -1.82
N LEU A 222 7.63 -8.58 -3.06
CA LEU A 222 7.40 -9.38 -4.26
C LEU A 222 8.66 -10.14 -4.64
N SER A 223 8.49 -11.37 -5.13
CA SER A 223 9.59 -12.15 -5.68
C SER A 223 10.04 -11.57 -7.02
N ARG A 224 11.34 -11.38 -7.17
CA ARG A 224 11.99 -11.05 -8.45
C ARG A 224 12.81 -12.23 -8.93
N SER A 225 12.61 -12.58 -10.19
CA SER A 225 13.36 -13.64 -10.87
C SER A 225 14.34 -13.03 -11.86
N ILE A 226 15.23 -13.86 -12.39
CA ILE A 226 16.17 -13.45 -13.44
C ILE A 226 15.47 -13.58 -14.78
N ILE A 227 15.28 -12.45 -15.45
CA ILE A 227 14.52 -12.32 -16.68
C ILE A 227 15.45 -11.89 -17.80
N ALA A 228 15.32 -12.54 -18.94
CA ALA A 228 15.95 -12.11 -20.18
C ALA A 228 14.97 -11.22 -20.94
N ILE A 229 15.39 -9.99 -21.25
CA ILE A 229 14.67 -9.10 -22.16
C ILE A 229 15.45 -9.08 -23.46
N GLY A 230 14.81 -9.45 -24.57
CA GLY A 230 15.42 -9.53 -25.89
C GLY A 230 14.78 -8.56 -26.87
N TRP A 231 15.60 -7.91 -27.69
CA TRP A 231 15.16 -7.12 -28.84
C TRP A 231 15.69 -7.74 -30.13
N SER A 232 14.85 -7.87 -31.15
CA SER A 232 15.28 -8.30 -32.47
C SER A 232 16.23 -7.27 -33.09
N ASP A 233 17.15 -7.70 -33.96
CA ASP A 233 18.12 -6.82 -34.62
C ASP A 233 17.47 -5.61 -35.36
N ASN A 234 16.23 -5.77 -35.84
CA ASN A 234 15.45 -4.72 -36.49
C ASN A 234 14.61 -3.86 -35.53
N GLY A 235 14.60 -4.18 -34.23
CA GLY A 235 13.85 -3.48 -33.18
C GLY A 235 12.33 -3.65 -33.24
N GLU A 236 11.80 -4.51 -34.14
CA GLU A 236 10.35 -4.70 -34.30
C GLU A 236 9.73 -5.58 -33.20
N TYR A 237 10.53 -6.45 -32.59
CA TYR A 237 10.07 -7.41 -31.60
C TYR A 237 10.87 -7.27 -30.31
N THR A 238 10.13 -7.10 -29.21
CA THR A 238 10.66 -7.21 -27.85
C THR A 238 10.03 -8.42 -27.19
N THR A 239 10.84 -9.25 -26.54
CA THR A 239 10.39 -10.43 -25.78
C THR A 239 10.92 -10.37 -24.36
N ALA A 240 10.23 -11.02 -23.43
CA ALA A 240 10.80 -11.36 -22.15
C ALA A 240 10.32 -12.72 -21.65
N GLY A 241 11.23 -13.41 -20.98
CA GLY A 241 10.99 -14.71 -20.38
C GLY A 241 11.99 -14.99 -19.28
N TYR A 242 11.81 -16.11 -18.58
CA TYR A 242 12.77 -16.53 -17.57
C TYR A 242 14.13 -16.77 -18.22
N ALA A 243 15.19 -16.20 -17.66
CA ALA A 243 16.53 -16.32 -18.23
C ALA A 243 17.00 -17.78 -18.32
N SER A 244 16.52 -18.65 -17.42
CA SER A 244 16.78 -20.10 -17.44
C SER A 244 16.20 -20.81 -18.67
N GLN A 245 15.21 -20.22 -19.35
CA GLN A 245 14.60 -20.79 -20.56
C GLN A 245 15.38 -20.43 -21.82
N LEU A 246 16.35 -19.50 -21.74
CA LEU A 246 17.15 -19.12 -22.90
C LEU A 246 17.79 -20.35 -23.55
N ALA A 247 18.30 -21.32 -22.79
CA ALA A 247 18.92 -22.53 -23.33
C ALA A 247 17.95 -23.47 -24.09
N GLN A 248 16.65 -23.33 -23.87
CA GLN A 248 15.61 -24.21 -24.42
C GLN A 248 14.92 -23.62 -25.66
N GLU A 249 15.04 -22.31 -25.89
CA GLU A 249 14.46 -21.64 -27.05
C GLU A 249 15.25 -21.98 -28.34
N ASP A 250 14.52 -22.33 -29.41
CA ASP A 250 15.08 -22.43 -30.76
C ASP A 250 15.57 -21.06 -31.25
N GLU A 251 16.60 -21.02 -32.12
CA GLU A 251 17.17 -19.78 -32.72
C GLU A 251 16.18 -19.11 -33.70
N LEU A 252 14.99 -18.74 -33.23
CA LEU A 252 14.03 -17.95 -33.98
C LEU A 252 14.46 -16.49 -33.94
N GLY A 253 15.44 -16.14 -34.79
CA GLY A 253 15.89 -14.76 -35.01
C GLY A 253 17.09 -14.35 -34.17
N ARG A 254 17.81 -13.32 -34.65
CA ARG A 254 18.90 -12.70 -33.92
C ARG A 254 18.32 -11.67 -32.95
N PHE A 255 18.43 -11.98 -31.66
CA PHE A 255 18.05 -11.11 -30.58
C PHE A 255 19.30 -10.67 -29.81
N THR A 256 19.31 -9.40 -29.40
CA THR A 256 20.22 -8.87 -28.39
C THR A 256 19.49 -8.88 -27.05
N TYR A 257 20.13 -9.41 -26.01
CA TYR A 257 19.54 -9.59 -24.70
C TYR A 257 20.19 -8.72 -23.64
N VAL A 258 19.41 -8.34 -22.64
CA VAL A 258 19.89 -7.98 -21.30
C VAL A 258 19.28 -8.93 -20.28
N LEU A 259 20.00 -9.13 -19.18
CA LEU A 259 19.52 -9.87 -18.03
C LEU A 259 19.21 -8.90 -16.90
N VAL A 260 18.01 -9.04 -16.34
CA VAL A 260 17.53 -8.20 -15.25
C VAL A 260 16.94 -9.05 -14.14
N ARG A 261 17.08 -8.61 -12.89
CA ARG A 261 16.28 -9.14 -11.78
C ARG A 261 15.01 -8.31 -11.66
N ALA A 262 13.85 -8.89 -11.94
CA ALA A 262 12.58 -8.18 -12.01
C ALA A 262 11.37 -9.04 -11.60
N VAL A 263 10.24 -8.39 -11.30
CA VAL A 263 8.96 -9.05 -11.02
C VAL A 263 8.33 -9.52 -12.32
N PHE A 264 8.29 -10.85 -12.50
CA PHE A 264 7.71 -11.49 -13.68
C PHE A 264 7.17 -12.87 -13.31
N CYS A 265 5.86 -13.04 -13.46
CA CYS A 265 5.16 -14.29 -13.22
C CYS A 265 3.97 -14.36 -14.18
N PRO A 266 4.12 -15.03 -15.34
CA PRO A 266 3.02 -15.24 -16.27
C PRO A 266 1.85 -15.96 -15.57
N GLY A 267 0.64 -15.39 -15.67
CA GLY A 267 -0.53 -15.88 -14.93
C GLY A 267 -0.64 -15.41 -13.47
N GLY A 268 0.38 -14.69 -12.97
CA GLY A 268 0.39 -14.01 -11.68
C GLY A 268 0.75 -12.53 -11.84
N VAL A 269 1.51 -12.00 -10.87
CA VAL A 269 1.96 -10.59 -10.90
C VAL A 269 3.16 -10.44 -11.84
N THR A 270 2.99 -9.64 -12.89
CA THR A 270 4.06 -9.24 -13.80
C THR A 270 4.14 -7.72 -13.85
N ASP A 271 5.36 -7.16 -13.87
CA ASP A 271 5.54 -5.72 -14.05
C ASP A 271 4.99 -5.30 -15.43
N PRO A 272 3.97 -4.43 -15.49
CA PRO A 272 3.37 -4.02 -16.76
C PRO A 272 4.34 -3.22 -17.64
N ASN A 273 5.38 -2.64 -17.04
CA ASN A 273 6.36 -1.78 -17.71
C ASN A 273 7.71 -2.50 -17.89
N LEU A 274 7.77 -3.83 -17.74
CA LEU A 274 9.02 -4.57 -17.83
C LEU A 274 9.74 -4.37 -19.17
N MET A 275 8.98 -4.25 -20.27
CA MET A 275 9.54 -4.04 -21.61
C MET A 275 10.13 -2.63 -21.79
N GLU A 276 9.80 -1.70 -20.89
CA GLU A 276 10.31 -0.33 -20.86
C GLU A 276 11.52 -0.19 -19.91
N PHE A 277 12.10 -1.32 -19.48
CA PHE A 277 13.25 -1.32 -18.58
C PHE A 277 14.41 -0.50 -19.15
N ASP A 278 14.94 0.40 -18.32
CA ASP A 278 16.12 1.20 -18.61
C ASP A 278 17.03 1.18 -17.38
N ALA A 279 18.27 0.70 -17.55
CA ALA A 279 19.25 0.58 -16.47
C ALA A 279 19.62 1.94 -15.83
N ARG A 280 19.34 3.06 -16.52
CA ARG A 280 19.61 4.42 -16.04
C ARG A 280 18.42 5.06 -15.34
N SER A 281 17.23 4.45 -15.35
CA SER A 281 16.03 5.06 -14.78
C SER A 281 15.16 4.06 -14.01
N ALA A 282 14.30 4.60 -13.14
CA ALA A 282 13.28 3.84 -12.42
C ALA A 282 12.00 3.81 -13.27
N SER A 283 12.07 3.19 -14.45
CA SER A 283 10.98 3.14 -15.45
C SER A 283 9.93 2.06 -15.15
N THR A 284 10.33 1.00 -14.45
CA THR A 284 9.45 -0.11 -14.08
C THR A 284 8.55 0.24 -12.89
N VAL A 285 7.43 -0.48 -12.73
CA VAL A 285 6.52 -0.28 -11.58
C VAL A 285 7.16 -0.80 -10.30
N PHE A 286 7.81 -1.96 -10.39
CA PHE A 286 8.55 -2.60 -9.31
C PHE A 286 10.05 -2.44 -9.53
N PRO A 287 10.87 -2.35 -8.46
CA PRO A 287 12.30 -2.23 -8.60
C PRO A 287 12.91 -3.33 -9.46
N ALA A 288 13.49 -2.97 -10.58
CA ALA A 288 14.25 -3.88 -11.44
C ALA A 288 15.75 -3.58 -11.30
N GLN A 289 16.57 -4.62 -11.37
CA GLN A 289 18.03 -4.49 -11.29
C GLN A 289 18.66 -5.03 -12.57
N TYR A 290 19.47 -4.21 -13.21
CA TYR A 290 20.34 -4.65 -14.30
C TYR A 290 21.41 -5.62 -13.80
N LEU A 291 21.65 -6.71 -14.53
CA LEU A 291 22.67 -7.70 -14.20
C LEU A 291 23.74 -7.82 -15.29
N TRP A 292 23.32 -7.92 -16.56
CA TRP A 292 24.23 -8.17 -17.68
C TRP A 292 23.66 -7.68 -19.02
N GLY A 293 24.55 -7.43 -19.98
CA GLY A 293 24.26 -7.12 -21.37
C GLY A 293 24.73 -5.72 -21.81
N PRO A 294 24.17 -5.20 -22.91
CA PRO A 294 23.49 -5.96 -23.96
C PRO A 294 24.45 -6.96 -24.63
N GLY A 295 23.96 -8.12 -25.05
CA GLY A 295 24.78 -9.09 -25.79
C GLY A 295 23.96 -10.25 -26.41
N PRO A 296 24.60 -11.12 -27.21
CA PRO A 296 23.93 -12.24 -27.86
C PRO A 296 23.52 -13.32 -26.86
N ARG A 297 22.55 -14.16 -27.25
CA ARG A 297 22.03 -15.28 -26.45
C ARG A 297 23.12 -16.17 -25.84
N ALA A 298 24.13 -16.53 -26.64
CA ALA A 298 25.21 -17.41 -26.19
C ALA A 298 26.01 -16.82 -25.03
N GLU A 299 26.27 -15.50 -25.05
CA GLU A 299 26.98 -14.81 -23.98
C GLU A 299 26.10 -14.63 -22.73
N ALA A 300 24.79 -14.40 -22.90
CA ALA A 300 23.85 -14.38 -21.79
C ALA A 300 23.82 -15.72 -21.05
N ILE A 301 23.77 -16.84 -21.78
CA ILE A 301 23.81 -18.20 -21.20
C ILE A 301 25.14 -18.43 -20.47
N ALA A 302 26.26 -18.11 -21.12
CA ALA A 302 27.58 -18.26 -20.49
C ALA A 302 27.70 -17.43 -19.20
N TRP A 303 27.14 -16.22 -19.17
CA TRP A 303 27.13 -15.39 -17.98
C TRP A 303 26.24 -15.97 -16.86
N LEU A 304 25.07 -16.53 -17.20
CA LEU A 304 24.19 -17.20 -16.24
C LEU A 304 24.87 -18.42 -15.59
N ASP A 305 25.57 -19.22 -16.40
CA ASP A 305 26.27 -20.42 -15.92
C ASP A 305 27.42 -20.08 -14.96
N ASP A 306 28.13 -18.98 -15.24
CA ASP A 306 29.26 -18.50 -14.44
C ASP A 306 28.82 -17.79 -13.14
N HIS A 307 27.82 -16.90 -13.22
CA HIS A 307 27.45 -16.03 -12.09
C HIS A 307 26.30 -16.58 -11.22
N GLN A 308 25.46 -17.46 -11.76
CA GLN A 308 24.34 -18.10 -11.06
C GLN A 308 23.53 -17.14 -10.19
N PRO A 309 23.00 -16.04 -10.76
CA PRO A 309 22.30 -15.03 -9.97
C PRO A 309 21.02 -15.60 -9.34
N GLU A 310 20.83 -15.34 -8.05
CA GLU A 310 19.66 -15.81 -7.32
C GLU A 310 18.45 -14.85 -7.46
N PRO A 311 17.22 -15.39 -7.43
CA PRO A 311 16.01 -14.61 -7.14
C PRO A 311 16.09 -13.91 -5.79
N ASP A 312 15.32 -12.83 -5.61
CA ASP A 312 15.19 -12.17 -4.32
C ASP A 312 13.78 -11.64 -4.05
N LEU A 313 13.60 -10.99 -2.90
CA LEU A 313 12.39 -10.26 -2.55
C LEU A 313 12.64 -8.76 -2.62
N CYS A 314 11.70 -8.01 -3.22
CA CYS A 314 11.74 -6.55 -3.22
C CYS A 314 10.52 -5.96 -2.50
N ASP A 315 10.78 -5.06 -1.55
CA ASP A 315 9.80 -4.07 -1.15
C ASP A 315 9.80 -2.92 -2.16
N TYR A 316 8.61 -2.51 -2.60
CA TYR A 316 8.43 -1.48 -3.62
C TYR A 316 7.66 -0.27 -3.08
N LEU A 317 7.23 -0.27 -1.81
CA LEU A 317 6.65 0.92 -1.20
C LEU A 317 7.73 1.84 -0.68
N ASP A 318 7.45 3.15 -0.68
CA ASP A 318 8.37 4.16 -0.13
C ASP A 318 9.80 4.13 -0.70
N GLN A 319 9.95 3.75 -1.97
CA GLN A 319 11.22 3.82 -2.71
C GLN A 319 11.74 5.25 -2.74
N VAL A 320 13.06 5.41 -2.64
CA VAL A 320 13.71 6.71 -2.84
C VAL A 320 14.15 6.81 -4.30
N VAL A 321 13.64 7.82 -5.00
CA VAL A 321 14.07 8.17 -6.36
C VAL A 321 14.54 9.62 -6.41
N LEU A 322 15.46 9.88 -7.34
CA LEU A 322 15.98 11.20 -7.62
C LEU A 322 15.49 11.65 -9.00
N VAL A 323 14.95 12.86 -9.08
CA VAL A 323 14.53 13.48 -10.34
C VAL A 323 15.33 14.75 -10.54
N ARG A 324 16.01 14.85 -11.67
CA ARG A 324 16.82 16.01 -12.06
C ARG A 324 15.98 16.98 -12.88
N VAL A 325 16.14 18.27 -12.59
CA VAL A 325 15.65 19.37 -13.44
C VAL A 325 16.84 20.20 -13.87
N ASN A 326 17.08 20.27 -15.18
CA ASN A 326 18.14 21.10 -15.75
C ASN A 326 17.66 21.76 -17.04
N ASP A 327 17.95 23.05 -17.20
CA ASP A 327 17.57 23.85 -18.38
C ASP A 327 16.09 23.72 -18.79
N GLY A 328 15.19 23.68 -17.79
CA GLY A 328 13.74 23.53 -18.00
C GLY A 328 13.29 22.12 -18.37
N HIS A 329 14.21 21.16 -18.51
CA HIS A 329 13.92 19.76 -18.75
C HIS A 329 13.81 18.97 -17.44
N VAL A 330 12.73 18.20 -17.28
CA VAL A 330 12.54 17.26 -16.17
C VAL A 330 12.89 15.86 -16.65
N TYR A 331 13.99 15.31 -16.14
CA TYR A 331 14.52 14.01 -16.52
C TYR A 331 13.73 12.87 -15.86
N LEU A 332 13.90 11.65 -16.40
CA LEU A 332 13.35 10.43 -15.79
C LEU A 332 13.86 10.23 -14.35
N PRO A 333 13.05 9.60 -13.48
CA PRO A 333 13.45 9.28 -12.12
C PRO A 333 14.59 8.25 -12.15
N MET A 334 15.53 8.36 -11.21
CA MET A 334 16.68 7.47 -11.10
C MET A 334 16.82 6.95 -9.67
N TYR A 335 17.38 5.75 -9.51
CA TYR A 335 17.80 5.29 -8.20
C TYR A 335 19.03 6.08 -7.71
N PRO A 336 19.20 6.29 -6.39
CA PRO A 336 20.31 7.08 -5.84
C PRO A 336 21.69 6.63 -6.32
N GLY A 337 21.93 5.31 -6.43
CA GLY A 337 23.19 4.76 -6.93
C GLY A 337 23.48 5.13 -8.39
N VAL A 338 22.45 5.15 -9.23
CA VAL A 338 22.57 5.54 -10.64
C VAL A 338 22.90 7.02 -10.76
N ALA A 339 22.18 7.87 -10.04
CA ALA A 339 22.42 9.31 -10.04
C ALA A 339 23.83 9.66 -9.54
N ALA A 340 24.32 8.96 -8.50
CA ALA A 340 25.67 9.14 -7.98
C ALA A 340 26.76 8.70 -8.98
N GLY A 341 26.44 7.72 -9.83
CA GLY A 341 27.35 7.21 -10.87
C GLY A 341 27.36 8.02 -12.17
N LEU A 342 26.52 9.06 -12.30
CA LEU A 342 26.50 9.89 -13.52
C LEU A 342 27.83 10.62 -13.74
N PRO A 343 28.26 10.80 -15.00
CA PRO A 343 29.38 11.69 -15.32
C PRO A 343 29.14 13.09 -14.74
N ARG A 344 30.20 13.80 -14.31
CA ARG A 344 30.07 15.13 -13.68
C ARG A 344 29.25 16.13 -14.50
N ALA A 345 29.40 16.12 -15.83
CA ALA A 345 28.64 16.98 -16.74
C ALA A 345 27.11 16.69 -16.72
N GLU A 346 26.71 15.51 -16.26
CA GLU A 346 25.30 15.10 -16.12
C GLU A 346 24.78 15.24 -14.68
N GLN A 347 25.56 15.81 -13.76
CA GLN A 347 25.13 16.06 -12.39
C GLN A 347 24.57 17.48 -12.19
N ASP A 348 24.77 18.39 -13.15
CA ASP A 348 24.34 19.78 -13.05
C ASP A 348 22.82 19.94 -13.06
N GLY A 349 22.29 20.83 -12.21
CA GLY A 349 20.86 21.15 -12.14
C GLY A 349 20.29 21.04 -10.72
N THR A 350 18.97 21.13 -10.61
CA THR A 350 18.26 20.95 -9.34
C THR A 350 17.81 19.50 -9.19
N TRP A 351 18.15 18.88 -8.07
CA TRP A 351 17.77 17.51 -7.76
C TRP A 351 16.66 17.47 -6.72
N TYR A 352 15.64 16.67 -7.00
CA TYR A 352 14.54 16.38 -6.08
C TYR A 352 14.68 14.95 -5.58
N ALA A 353 14.83 14.79 -4.27
CA ALA A 353 14.76 13.49 -3.62
C ALA A 353 13.32 13.22 -3.17
N LEU A 354 12.75 12.12 -3.65
CA LEU A 354 11.34 11.80 -3.45
C LEU A 354 11.23 10.40 -2.88
N ARG A 355 10.26 10.24 -1.98
CA ARG A 355 9.74 8.94 -1.58
C ARG A 355 8.52 8.63 -2.46
N VAL A 356 8.49 7.49 -3.13
CA VAL A 356 7.43 7.10 -4.07
C VAL A 356 7.16 5.60 -4.02
N ASP A 357 5.96 5.15 -4.39
CA ASP A 357 5.66 3.71 -4.51
C ASP A 357 5.96 3.18 -5.92
N ARG A 358 6.08 4.09 -6.91
CA ARG A 358 6.44 3.78 -8.29
C ARG A 358 7.35 4.89 -8.80
N GLY A 359 8.41 4.54 -9.52
CA GLY A 359 9.41 5.52 -9.98
C GLY A 359 8.79 6.67 -10.76
N LEU A 360 7.95 6.36 -11.75
CA LEU A 360 7.30 7.35 -12.62
C LEU A 360 6.32 8.30 -11.91
N ASP A 361 5.80 7.95 -10.72
CA ASP A 361 4.96 8.87 -9.94
C ASP A 361 5.78 10.12 -9.52
N GLY A 362 7.10 9.95 -9.31
CA GLY A 362 8.02 11.05 -8.98
C GLY A 362 8.19 12.05 -10.14
N LEU A 363 8.18 11.56 -11.38
CA LEU A 363 8.27 12.40 -12.58
C LEU A 363 7.07 13.33 -12.69
N ALA A 364 5.86 12.79 -12.55
CA ALA A 364 4.62 13.57 -12.61
C ALA A 364 4.59 14.65 -11.52
N HIS A 365 5.04 14.30 -10.31
CA HIS A 365 5.11 15.24 -9.20
C HIS A 365 6.06 16.41 -9.46
N VAL A 366 7.29 16.13 -9.92
CA VAL A 366 8.29 17.18 -10.17
C VAL A 366 7.91 18.05 -11.37
N ARG A 367 7.29 17.48 -12.41
CA ARG A 367 6.71 18.28 -13.51
C ARG A 367 5.70 19.30 -12.98
N ALA A 368 4.78 18.89 -12.10
CA ALA A 368 3.82 19.80 -11.51
C ALA A 368 4.46 20.93 -10.69
N ILE A 369 5.53 20.64 -9.94
CA ILE A 369 6.31 21.64 -9.19
C ILE A 369 7.02 22.61 -10.16
N ALA A 370 7.70 22.08 -11.18
CA ALA A 370 8.45 22.88 -12.14
C ALA A 370 7.51 23.85 -12.90
N ASP A 371 6.35 23.37 -13.33
CA ASP A 371 5.33 24.19 -14.00
C ASP A 371 4.78 25.29 -13.08
N ALA A 372 4.47 24.95 -11.82
CA ALA A 372 3.99 25.93 -10.84
C ALA A 372 5.03 27.02 -10.56
N SER A 373 6.30 26.64 -10.41
CA SER A 373 7.40 27.58 -10.20
C SER A 373 7.59 28.54 -11.39
N THR A 374 7.41 28.04 -12.60
CA THR A 374 7.50 28.82 -13.84
C THR A 374 6.35 29.83 -13.92
N ARG A 375 5.12 29.42 -13.61
CA ARG A 375 3.95 30.31 -13.59
C ARG A 375 4.08 31.43 -12.55
N CYS A 376 4.59 31.12 -11.36
CA CYS A 376 4.85 32.15 -10.33
C CYS A 376 5.93 33.15 -10.76
N ARG A 377 6.99 32.71 -11.45
CA ARG A 377 8.04 33.61 -11.97
C ARG A 377 7.52 34.54 -13.09
N VAL A 378 6.68 34.03 -13.99
CA VAL A 378 6.07 34.84 -15.06
C VAL A 378 5.07 35.87 -14.50
N ALA A 379 4.36 35.53 -13.43
CA ALA A 379 3.48 36.47 -12.74
C ALA A 379 4.29 37.58 -12.01
N ALA A 380 5.42 37.23 -11.40
CA ALA A 380 6.30 38.18 -10.72
C ALA A 380 7.10 39.09 -11.68
N SER A 381 7.33 38.66 -12.94
CA SER A 381 7.99 39.49 -13.97
C SER A 381 7.02 40.37 -14.77
N ARG A 382 5.71 40.26 -14.51
CA ARG A 382 4.65 41.07 -15.14
C ARG A 382 4.01 42.08 -14.17
N ALA A 383 4.40 42.03 -12.90
CA ALA A 383 4.13 43.06 -11.89
C ALA A 383 5.36 43.98 -11.80
#